data_AF-A0A2H6NDI5-F1
#
_entry.id   AF-A0A2H6NDI5-F1
#
_cell.length_a   1.000
_cell.length_b   1.000
_cell.length_c   1.000
_cell.angle_alpha   90.00
_cell.angle_beta   90.00
_cell.angle_gamma   90.00
#
_symmetry.space_group_name_H-M   'P 1'
#
loop_
_entity.id
_entity.type
_entity.pdbx_description
1 polymer ?
#
loop_
_entity_poly.entity_id
_entity_poly.type
_entity_poly.pdbx_seq_one_letter_code
_entity_poly.pdbx_strand_id
1 'polypeptide(L)'
;GTRWDGTQRYVGQKHQARSPGKKGQSLEFYLSWFLWVATLVLLVIFLGILWVKMMGPAHQEGSMENLKLLTVDCEKNTDIYCREKQEEITTTILYELYNYLAIQAGNFECGNPENLESKCIPFSEAKDYIENVTGYSIKKFEDALQWLLDSDQDSGIWLQGKKPSEPVTMVKQVVCLESARPRMGLGCRFHRALYTAVTNLFIFFWSLAFLWGILILLKYYWRKREEQEEAMYEMVQKIIAAVQNHYKEWEQNLERYPYVGILHIRDTLIPPQERRKMKPIWDRAKDFLASNESRIQTELHRVAGEDMLVWRWTQPSYLSDSDH
;
A
#
# COMPACT_ATOMS: atom_id res chain seq x y z
N GLY A 1 -60.95 -5.36 -38.07
CA GLY A 1 -60.13 -6.16 -37.14
C GLY A 1 -59.14 -6.97 -37.95
N THR A 2 -57.94 -6.43 -38.15
CA THR A 2 -56.86 -7.07 -38.89
C THR A 2 -55.75 -7.40 -37.89
N ARG A 3 -55.52 -8.70 -37.75
CA ARG A 3 -54.54 -9.31 -36.87
C ARG A 3 -53.16 -9.10 -37.47
N TRP A 4 -52.28 -8.44 -36.72
CA TRP A 4 -50.87 -8.28 -37.06
C TRP A 4 -50.13 -9.59 -36.78
N ASP A 5 -49.71 -10.31 -37.84
CA ASP A 5 -48.75 -11.42 -37.72
C ASP A 5 -47.33 -10.88 -37.95
N GLY A 6 -46.61 -10.73 -36.85
CA GLY A 6 -45.22 -10.29 -36.84
C GLY A 6 -44.30 -11.36 -37.38
N THR A 7 -43.91 -11.27 -38.65
CA THR A 7 -42.67 -11.90 -39.13
C THR A 7 -42.12 -11.19 -40.37
N GLN A 8 -41.41 -10.08 -40.15
CA GLN A 8 -40.46 -9.56 -41.13
C GLN A 8 -39.06 -9.77 -40.56
N ARG A 9 -38.41 -10.87 -40.97
CA ARG A 9 -37.00 -11.13 -40.70
C ARG A 9 -36.17 -10.22 -41.61
N TYR A 10 -35.42 -9.30 -41.00
CA TYR A 10 -34.31 -8.61 -41.67
C TYR A 10 -33.25 -9.64 -42.08
N VAL A 11 -33.03 -9.77 -43.38
CA VAL A 11 -31.93 -10.53 -43.96
C VAL A 11 -30.71 -9.61 -44.02
N GLY A 12 -29.62 -10.02 -43.39
CA GLY A 12 -28.29 -9.49 -43.71
C GLY A 12 -27.48 -8.95 -42.53
N GLN A 13 -27.12 -9.80 -41.57
CA GLN A 13 -25.92 -9.56 -40.77
C GLN A 13 -25.09 -10.84 -40.73
N LYS A 14 -23.97 -10.83 -41.45
CA LYS A 14 -22.93 -11.86 -41.38
C LYS A 14 -22.42 -11.93 -39.94
N HIS A 15 -22.83 -12.96 -39.21
CA HIS A 15 -22.16 -13.36 -37.99
C HIS A 15 -20.76 -13.86 -38.34
N GLN A 16 -19.76 -13.02 -38.09
CA GLN A 16 -18.37 -13.44 -38.04
C GLN A 16 -18.20 -14.24 -36.75
N ALA A 17 -18.29 -15.57 -36.86
CA ALA A 17 -18.00 -16.50 -35.78
C ALA A 17 -16.55 -16.31 -35.34
N ARG A 18 -16.34 -15.52 -34.27
CA ARG A 18 -15.05 -15.33 -33.64
C ARG A 18 -14.77 -16.58 -32.80
N SER A 19 -13.94 -17.47 -33.34
CA SER A 19 -13.43 -18.66 -32.66
C SER A 19 -12.90 -18.31 -31.25
N PRO A 20 -13.45 -18.89 -30.17
CA PRO A 20 -12.97 -18.68 -28.81
C PRO A 20 -11.86 -19.69 -28.53
N GLY A 21 -10.66 -19.47 -29.09
CA GLY A 21 -9.57 -20.45 -28.94
C GLY A 21 -8.17 -19.87 -28.72
N LYS A 22 -7.90 -18.62 -29.16
CA LYS A 22 -6.52 -18.08 -29.14
C LYS A 22 -6.23 -17.05 -28.04
N LYS A 23 -7.26 -16.43 -27.46
CA LYS A 23 -7.05 -15.39 -26.42
C LYS A 23 -6.72 -15.95 -25.03
N GLY A 24 -7.17 -17.17 -24.71
CA GLY A 24 -6.87 -17.83 -23.43
C GLY A 24 -5.40 -18.22 -23.32
N GLN A 25 -4.87 -18.93 -24.32
CA GLN A 25 -3.48 -19.37 -24.36
C GLN A 25 -2.45 -18.22 -24.32
N SER A 26 -2.73 -17.09 -25.00
CA SER A 26 -1.83 -15.94 -24.94
C SER A 26 -1.86 -15.27 -23.56
N LEU A 27 -3.03 -15.14 -22.95
CA LEU A 27 -3.17 -14.53 -21.61
C LEU A 27 -2.50 -15.39 -20.54
N GLU A 28 -2.64 -16.70 -20.63
CA GLU A 28 -1.95 -17.67 -19.75
C GLU A 28 -0.43 -17.55 -19.87
N PHE A 29 0.09 -17.40 -21.10
CA PHE A 29 1.52 -17.18 -21.32
C PHE A 29 2.01 -15.86 -20.71
N TYR A 30 1.27 -14.76 -20.89
CA TYR A 30 1.61 -13.47 -20.29
C TYR A 30 1.47 -13.46 -18.76
N LEU A 31 0.47 -14.16 -18.20
CA LEU A 31 0.31 -14.34 -16.75
C LEU A 31 1.46 -15.17 -16.16
N SER A 32 1.82 -16.28 -16.81
CA SER A 32 2.95 -17.11 -16.39
C SER A 32 4.27 -16.33 -16.46
N TRP A 33 4.48 -15.54 -17.51
CA TRP A 33 5.66 -14.69 -17.66
C TRP A 33 5.72 -13.61 -16.58
N PHE A 34 4.61 -12.92 -16.33
CA PHE A 34 4.52 -11.88 -15.32
C PHE A 34 4.77 -12.44 -13.91
N LEU A 35 4.17 -13.60 -13.58
CA LEU A 35 4.41 -14.28 -12.31
C LEU A 35 5.88 -14.66 -12.16
N TRP A 36 6.51 -15.20 -13.21
CA TRP A 36 7.93 -15.56 -13.17
C TRP A 36 8.83 -14.33 -12.94
N VAL A 37 8.58 -13.23 -13.67
CA VAL A 37 9.32 -11.97 -13.47
C VAL A 37 9.10 -11.41 -12.07
N ALA A 38 7.86 -11.41 -11.57
CA ALA A 38 7.56 -10.96 -10.22
C ALA A 38 8.28 -11.81 -9.16
N THR A 39 8.30 -13.14 -9.30
CA THR A 39 9.03 -14.01 -8.37
C THR A 39 10.53 -13.76 -8.40
N LEU A 40 11.11 -13.51 -9.58
CA LEU A 40 12.53 -13.23 -9.73
C LEU A 40 12.91 -11.88 -9.13
N VAL A 41 12.10 -10.84 -9.34
CA VAL A 41 12.30 -9.52 -8.71
C VAL A 41 12.23 -9.61 -7.19
N LEU A 42 11.26 -10.34 -6.65
CA LEU A 42 11.12 -10.53 -5.20
C LEU A 42 12.29 -11.29 -4.59
N LEU A 43 12.82 -12.29 -5.31
CA LEU A 43 14.01 -13.02 -4.90
C LEU A 43 15.25 -12.13 -4.88
N VAL A 44 15.42 -11.26 -5.89
CA VAL A 44 16.52 -10.28 -5.94
C VAL A 44 16.42 -9.27 -4.80
N ILE A 45 15.22 -8.74 -4.51
CA ILE A 45 14.99 -7.83 -3.38
C ILE A 45 15.32 -8.53 -2.05
N PHE A 46 14.86 -9.77 -1.87
CA PHE A 46 15.15 -10.56 -0.68
C PHE A 46 16.66 -10.78 -0.50
N LEU A 47 17.37 -11.20 -1.55
CA LEU A 47 18.82 -11.37 -1.52
C LEU A 47 19.56 -10.05 -1.28
N GLY A 48 19.10 -8.94 -1.85
CA GLY A 48 19.68 -7.60 -1.62
C GLY A 48 19.55 -7.15 -0.16
N ILE A 49 18.39 -7.37 0.46
CA ILE A 49 18.18 -7.04 1.87
C ILE A 49 19.04 -7.93 2.78
N LEU A 50 19.14 -9.23 2.48
CA LEU A 50 20.03 -10.14 3.20
C LEU A 50 21.49 -9.71 3.07
N TRP A 51 21.94 -9.39 1.87
CA TRP A 51 23.32 -8.96 1.60
C TRP A 51 23.70 -7.70 2.37
N VAL A 52 22.89 -6.64 2.29
CA VAL A 52 23.13 -5.36 2.97
C VAL A 52 23.16 -5.53 4.49
N LYS A 53 22.28 -6.37 5.07
CA LYS A 53 22.25 -6.56 6.53
C LYS A 53 23.31 -7.53 7.06
N MET A 54 23.69 -8.54 6.28
CA MET A 54 24.78 -9.44 6.65
C MET A 54 26.16 -8.75 6.55
N MET A 55 26.35 -7.83 5.58
CA MET A 55 27.60 -7.08 5.40
C MET A 55 27.65 -5.72 6.11
N GLY A 56 26.87 -5.51 7.17
CA GLY A 56 27.19 -4.43 8.13
C GLY A 56 28.52 -4.73 8.83
N PRO A 57 29.34 -3.71 9.12
CA PRO A 57 30.80 -3.78 9.18
C PRO A 57 31.29 -4.93 10.07
N ALA A 58 31.78 -5.98 9.42
CA ALA A 58 32.63 -6.97 10.06
C ALA A 58 34.01 -6.33 10.27
N HIS A 59 34.15 -5.53 11.34
CA HIS A 59 35.47 -5.06 11.74
C HIS A 59 36.14 -6.17 12.55
N GLN A 60 36.83 -7.01 11.79
CA GLN A 60 38.07 -7.73 12.11
C GLN A 60 38.37 -7.83 13.62
N GLU A 61 37.98 -8.97 14.18
CA GLU A 61 38.53 -9.48 15.44
C GLU A 61 40.04 -9.65 15.26
N GLY A 62 40.78 -8.64 15.70
CA GLY A 62 42.18 -8.77 16.04
C GLY A 62 42.27 -9.69 17.25
N SER A 63 42.38 -10.99 16.98
CA SER A 63 42.94 -11.94 17.91
C SER A 63 44.31 -11.40 18.36
N MET A 64 44.41 -11.00 19.62
CA MET A 64 45.70 -10.95 20.30
C MET A 64 45.59 -11.89 21.48
N GLU A 65 45.92 -13.15 21.20
CA GLU A 65 46.10 -14.16 22.23
C GLU A 65 47.21 -13.73 23.20
N ASN A 66 46.84 -13.72 24.47
CA ASN A 66 47.62 -14.20 25.61
C ASN A 66 49.13 -13.86 25.60
N LEU A 67 49.47 -12.70 26.16
CA LEU A 67 50.74 -12.57 26.88
C LEU A 67 50.46 -12.26 28.34
N LYS A 68 50.44 -13.32 29.14
CA LYS A 68 50.45 -13.26 30.60
C LYS A 68 51.81 -12.68 31.04
N LEU A 69 51.94 -11.36 31.04
CA LEU A 69 53.14 -10.68 31.50
C LEU A 69 52.99 -10.40 33.00
N LEU A 70 53.95 -10.91 33.78
CA LEU A 70 53.99 -10.74 35.23
C LEU A 70 53.80 -9.27 35.63
N THR A 71 52.99 -9.07 36.66
CA THR A 71 52.66 -7.80 37.29
C THR A 71 53.92 -7.14 37.86
N VAL A 72 54.44 -6.13 37.15
CA VAL A 72 55.45 -5.20 37.67
C VAL A 72 54.72 -4.07 38.37
N ASP A 73 55.03 -3.85 39.65
CA ASP A 73 54.38 -2.84 40.48
C ASP A 73 55.07 -1.48 40.28
N CYS A 74 54.53 -0.65 39.37
CA CYS A 74 55.04 0.68 39.04
C CYS A 74 54.62 1.77 40.06
N GLU A 75 54.30 1.41 41.30
CA GLU A 75 53.70 2.33 42.29
C GLU A 75 54.62 3.49 42.73
N LYS A 76 55.94 3.41 42.46
CA LYS A 76 56.92 4.38 43.00
C LYS A 76 57.83 5.08 41.98
N ASN A 77 57.94 4.61 40.73
CA ASN A 77 58.86 5.18 39.73
C ASN A 77 58.15 5.62 38.44
N THR A 78 58.39 6.86 38.01
CA THR A 78 57.81 7.46 36.79
C THR A 78 58.71 7.32 35.57
N ASP A 79 59.31 6.14 35.38
CA ASP A 79 60.12 5.87 34.20
C ASP A 79 59.25 5.78 32.94
N ILE A 80 59.83 6.09 31.78
CA ILE A 80 59.15 6.07 30.47
C ILE A 80 58.44 4.73 30.25
N TYR A 81 59.10 3.61 30.61
CA TYR A 81 58.55 2.26 30.53
C TYR A 81 57.30 2.04 31.40
N CYS A 82 57.27 2.57 32.63
CA CYS A 82 56.12 2.44 33.52
C CYS A 82 54.93 3.28 33.04
N ARG A 83 55.18 4.40 32.34
CA ARG A 83 54.13 5.22 31.72
C ARG A 83 53.49 4.49 30.56
N GLU A 84 54.30 3.91 29.67
CA GLU A 84 53.83 3.09 28.55
C GLU A 84 53.03 1.88 29.05
N LYS A 85 53.51 1.22 30.11
CA LYS A 85 52.79 0.09 30.70
C LYS A 85 51.46 0.49 31.33
N GLN A 86 51.39 1.65 31.97
CA GLN A 86 50.16 2.18 32.54
C GLN A 86 49.14 2.55 31.45
N GLU A 87 49.60 3.11 30.33
CA GLU A 87 48.76 3.41 29.16
C GLU A 87 48.19 2.13 28.51
N GLU A 88 48.99 1.07 28.43
CA GLU A 88 48.54 -0.25 27.99
C GLU A 88 47.44 -0.82 28.91
N ILE A 89 47.63 -0.72 30.23
CA ILE A 89 46.64 -1.18 31.23
C ILE A 89 45.33 -0.40 31.08
N THR A 90 45.40 0.93 31.02
CA THR A 90 44.21 1.80 30.85
C THR A 90 43.48 1.46 29.55
N THR A 91 44.21 1.30 28.44
CA THR A 91 43.64 0.96 27.14
C THR A 91 42.96 -0.41 27.17
N THR A 92 43.57 -1.38 27.85
CA THR A 92 43.00 -2.74 28.00
C THR A 92 41.70 -2.70 28.80
N ILE A 93 41.68 -1.97 29.93
CA ILE A 93 40.47 -1.80 30.75
C ILE A 93 39.34 -1.14 29.94
N LEU A 94 39.64 -0.05 29.23
CA LEU A 94 38.65 0.67 28.44
C LEU A 94 38.14 -0.15 27.25
N TYR A 95 39.02 -0.94 26.62
CA TYR A 95 38.65 -1.84 25.51
C TYR A 95 37.69 -2.95 25.97
N GLU A 96 38.00 -3.63 27.08
CA GLU A 96 37.13 -4.68 27.64
C GLU A 96 35.79 -4.10 28.13
N LEU A 97 35.84 -2.93 28.77
CA LEU A 97 34.63 -2.21 29.19
C LEU A 97 33.76 -1.85 27.99
N TYR A 98 34.36 -1.30 26.93
CA TYR A 98 33.65 -0.99 25.69
C TYR A 98 33.01 -2.23 25.07
N ASN A 99 33.74 -3.35 24.99
CA ASN A 99 33.22 -4.59 24.43
C ASN A 99 32.01 -5.10 25.21
N TYR A 100 32.11 -5.13 26.55
CA TYR A 100 31.03 -5.56 27.43
C TYR A 100 29.79 -4.67 27.29
N LEU A 101 29.95 -3.35 27.36
CA LEU A 101 28.84 -2.40 27.21
C LEU A 101 28.20 -2.49 25.81
N ALA A 102 29.01 -2.65 24.76
CA ALA A 102 28.52 -2.77 23.39
C ALA A 102 27.68 -4.05 23.20
N ILE A 103 28.10 -5.18 23.79
CA ILE A 103 27.35 -6.45 23.74
C ILE A 103 26.02 -6.29 24.49
N GLN A 104 26.04 -5.72 25.69
CA GLN A 104 24.83 -5.56 26.49
C GLN A 104 23.82 -4.61 25.84
N ALA A 105 24.28 -3.48 25.30
CA ALA A 105 23.43 -2.58 24.53
C ALA A 105 22.86 -3.27 23.27
N GLY A 106 23.66 -4.13 22.62
CA GLY A 106 23.20 -4.95 21.49
C GLY A 106 22.13 -5.96 21.88
N ASN A 107 22.31 -6.68 22.99
CA ASN A 107 21.33 -7.63 23.52
C ASN A 107 20.00 -6.95 23.89
N PHE A 108 20.07 -5.75 24.48
CA PHE A 108 18.89 -4.94 24.80
C PHE A 108 18.09 -4.59 23.53
N GLU A 109 18.74 -4.11 22.47
CA GLU A 109 18.07 -3.84 21.18
C GLU A 109 17.49 -5.10 20.51
N CYS A 110 18.00 -6.27 20.86
CA CYS A 110 17.64 -7.57 20.30
C CYS A 110 16.48 -8.26 21.01
N GLY A 111 15.80 -7.58 21.94
CA GLY A 111 14.65 -8.12 22.68
C GLY A 111 14.96 -8.50 24.12
N ASN A 112 16.11 -8.04 24.65
CA ASN A 112 16.45 -8.08 26.07
C ASN A 112 16.41 -9.48 26.72
N PRO A 113 17.25 -10.43 26.28
CA PRO A 113 17.27 -11.79 26.83
C PRO A 113 17.63 -11.85 28.32
N GLU A 114 18.32 -10.83 28.84
CA GLU A 114 18.81 -10.75 30.21
C GLU A 114 17.91 -9.88 31.13
N ASN A 115 16.74 -9.43 30.65
CA ASN A 115 15.79 -8.60 31.40
C ASN A 115 16.42 -7.33 32.02
N LEU A 116 17.35 -6.68 31.31
CA LEU A 116 17.88 -5.38 31.74
C LEU A 116 16.75 -4.36 31.79
N GLU A 117 16.61 -3.65 32.91
CA GLU A 117 15.60 -2.61 33.08
C GLU A 117 15.84 -1.41 32.15
N SER A 118 17.10 -1.17 31.77
CA SER A 118 17.48 -0.08 30.89
C SER A 118 18.75 -0.39 30.10
N LYS A 119 19.03 0.43 29.07
CA LYS A 119 20.27 0.36 28.29
C LYS A 119 21.51 0.78 29.10
N CYS A 120 21.32 1.40 30.27
CA CYS A 120 22.41 1.88 31.12
C CYS A 120 22.82 0.79 32.11
N ILE A 121 24.11 0.43 32.12
CA ILE A 121 24.67 -0.55 33.04
C ILE A 121 25.13 0.16 34.31
N PRO A 122 24.71 -0.27 35.52
CA PRO A 122 25.15 0.33 36.78
C PRO A 122 26.67 0.29 36.93
N PHE A 123 27.24 1.34 37.53
CA PHE A 123 28.69 1.40 37.80
C PHE A 123 29.21 0.19 38.58
N SER A 124 28.45 -0.31 39.56
CA SER A 124 28.82 -1.49 40.35
C SER A 124 28.95 -2.75 39.50
N GLU A 125 28.03 -2.96 38.56
CA GLU A 125 28.03 -4.16 37.70
C GLU A 125 29.18 -4.12 36.69
N ALA A 126 29.40 -2.96 36.06
CA ALA A 126 30.54 -2.78 35.15
C ALA A 126 31.88 -2.95 35.88
N LYS A 127 31.97 -2.44 37.11
CA LYS A 127 33.14 -2.59 37.97
C LYS A 127 33.42 -4.06 38.29
N ASP A 128 32.41 -4.79 38.75
CA ASP A 128 32.54 -6.21 39.14
C ASP A 128 32.95 -7.07 37.92
N TYR A 129 32.43 -6.76 36.72
CA TYR A 129 32.83 -7.42 35.48
C TYR A 129 34.32 -7.20 35.15
N ILE A 130 34.80 -5.96 35.21
CA ILE A 130 36.20 -5.63 34.88
C ILE A 130 37.18 -6.24 35.88
N GLU A 131 36.85 -6.23 37.17
CA GLU A 131 37.66 -6.90 38.20
C GLU A 131 37.80 -8.40 37.91
N ASN A 132 36.71 -9.06 37.51
CA ASN A 132 36.72 -10.50 37.21
C ASN A 132 37.51 -10.84 35.93
N VAL A 133 37.36 -10.04 34.87
CA VAL A 133 38.02 -10.32 33.57
C VAL A 133 39.50 -9.94 33.58
N THR A 134 39.83 -8.76 34.10
CA THR A 134 41.19 -8.21 34.01
C THR A 134 42.04 -8.46 35.25
N GLY A 135 41.41 -8.69 36.41
CA GLY A 135 42.11 -8.86 37.69
C GLY A 135 42.74 -7.57 38.24
N TYR A 136 42.49 -6.41 37.61
CA TYR A 136 43.03 -5.13 38.07
C TYR A 136 42.21 -4.53 39.22
N SER A 137 42.89 -3.76 40.08
CA SER A 137 42.24 -3.13 41.25
C SER A 137 41.27 -2.01 40.86
N ILE A 138 40.30 -1.76 41.74
CA ILE A 138 39.31 -0.65 41.66
C ILE A 138 39.94 0.68 41.28
N LYS A 139 41.10 1.00 41.88
CA LYS A 139 41.77 2.28 41.65
C LYS A 139 42.17 2.45 40.19
N LYS A 140 42.66 1.39 39.55
CA LYS A 140 43.04 1.42 38.13
C LYS A 140 41.83 1.59 37.21
N PHE A 141 40.67 1.05 37.59
CA PHE A 141 39.42 1.27 36.88
C PHE A 141 38.92 2.72 37.02
N GLU A 142 38.94 3.28 38.23
CA GLU A 142 38.61 4.69 38.46
C GLU A 142 39.58 5.63 37.72
N ASP A 143 40.87 5.34 37.73
CA ASP A 143 41.89 6.10 36.98
C ASP A 143 41.62 6.05 35.47
N ALA A 144 41.23 4.89 34.93
CA ALA A 144 40.90 4.73 33.52
C ALA A 144 39.65 5.51 33.11
N LEU A 145 38.63 5.55 33.98
CA LEU A 145 37.43 6.36 33.75
C LEU A 145 37.72 7.86 33.89
N GLN A 146 38.60 8.25 34.81
CA GLN A 146 39.02 9.64 34.93
C GLN A 146 39.80 10.09 33.69
N TRP A 147 40.69 9.24 33.17
CA TRP A 147 41.36 9.50 31.89
C TRP A 147 40.35 9.66 30.73
N LEU A 148 39.25 8.91 30.73
CA LEU A 148 38.17 9.06 29.76
C LEU A 148 37.45 10.42 29.85
N LEU A 149 37.21 10.90 31.08
CA LEU A 149 36.59 12.20 31.33
C LEU A 149 37.51 13.37 30.95
N ASP A 150 38.81 13.19 31.15
CA ASP A 150 39.83 14.19 30.83
C ASP A 150 40.18 14.21 29.33
N SER A 151 39.86 13.13 28.60
CA SER A 151 40.09 12.98 27.16
C SER A 151 38.88 13.49 26.36
N ASP A 152 39.06 14.56 25.58
CA ASP A 152 38.03 15.17 24.72
C ASP A 152 37.65 14.31 23.49
N GLN A 153 38.06 13.03 23.46
CA GLN A 153 37.87 12.16 22.32
C GLN A 153 36.65 11.25 22.49
N ASP A 154 35.82 11.17 21.45
CA ASP A 154 34.65 10.27 21.36
C ASP A 154 35.08 8.79 21.44
N SER A 155 35.25 8.30 22.67
CA SER A 155 35.66 6.93 23.01
C SER A 155 34.54 5.90 22.85
N GLY A 156 33.33 6.33 22.55
CA GLY A 156 32.16 5.47 22.37
C GLY A 156 31.56 4.93 23.66
N ILE A 157 32.07 5.33 24.83
CA ILE A 157 31.52 5.04 26.16
C ILE A 157 30.92 6.33 26.72
N TRP A 158 29.63 6.30 27.05
CA TRP A 158 28.91 7.39 27.69
C TRP A 158 28.81 7.16 29.19
N LEU A 159 29.22 8.16 29.97
CA LEU A 159 29.15 8.18 31.42
C LEU A 159 27.96 9.03 31.85
N GLN A 160 26.97 8.42 32.50
CA GLN A 160 25.76 9.11 32.94
C GLN A 160 25.74 9.27 34.46
N GLY A 161 25.56 10.51 34.91
CA GLY A 161 25.43 10.86 36.33
C GLY A 161 24.00 10.73 36.86
N LYS A 162 23.78 11.10 38.13
CA LYS A 162 22.46 11.07 38.79
C LYS A 162 21.37 11.88 38.07
N LYS A 163 21.76 12.89 37.30
CA LYS A 163 20.86 13.66 36.46
C LYS A 163 21.37 13.60 35.01
N PRO A 164 20.51 13.28 34.04
CA PRO A 164 20.91 13.14 32.64
C PRO A 164 21.31 14.45 31.95
N SER A 165 21.09 15.61 32.58
CA SER A 165 21.30 16.94 31.97
C SER A 165 22.59 17.64 32.41
N GLU A 166 23.33 17.10 33.37
CA GLU A 166 24.57 17.69 33.88
C GLU A 166 25.77 16.86 33.39
N PRO A 167 26.81 17.48 32.79
CA PRO A 167 28.01 16.75 32.39
C PRO A 167 28.75 16.24 33.63
N VAL A 168 29.23 15.00 33.56
CA VAL A 168 29.95 14.35 34.67
C VAL A 168 31.39 14.87 34.69
N THR A 169 31.82 15.47 35.81
CA THR A 169 33.20 15.99 35.95
C THR A 169 34.08 15.15 36.87
N MET A 170 33.50 14.19 37.60
CA MET A 170 34.22 13.31 38.53
C MET A 170 33.65 11.89 38.47
N VAL A 171 34.52 10.87 38.51
CA VAL A 171 34.13 9.44 38.48
C VAL A 171 33.12 9.08 39.57
N LYS A 172 33.19 9.70 40.75
CA LYS A 172 32.26 9.47 41.88
C LYS A 172 30.80 9.86 41.57
N GLN A 173 30.57 10.64 40.53
CA GLN A 173 29.24 11.07 40.11
C GLN A 173 28.62 10.11 39.07
N VAL A 174 29.41 9.19 38.51
CA VAL A 174 28.96 8.20 37.53
C VAL A 174 28.02 7.22 38.20
N VAL A 175 26.79 7.14 37.70
CA VAL A 175 25.77 6.19 38.17
C VAL A 175 25.70 5.00 37.23
N CYS A 176 25.75 5.27 35.93
CA CYS A 176 25.66 4.22 34.93
C CYS A 176 26.51 4.54 33.69
N LEU A 177 26.85 3.47 32.96
CA LEU A 177 27.66 3.50 31.75
C LEU A 177 26.83 2.96 30.58
N GLU A 178 26.96 3.60 29.43
CA GLU A 178 26.25 3.21 28.21
C GLU A 178 27.23 3.18 27.03
N SER A 179 27.10 2.20 26.13
CA SER A 179 27.85 2.26 24.85
C SER A 179 27.11 3.12 23.82
N ALA A 180 27.84 4.01 23.15
CA ALA A 180 27.32 4.76 21.99
C ALA A 180 27.00 3.84 20.80
N ARG A 181 27.74 2.72 20.67
CA ARG A 181 27.63 1.78 19.55
C ARG A 181 27.29 0.37 20.02
N PRO A 182 26.04 -0.09 19.87
CA PRO A 182 25.64 -1.44 20.22
C PRO A 182 26.22 -2.46 19.23
N ARG A 183 26.75 -3.56 19.75
CA ARG A 183 27.20 -4.73 18.98
C ARG A 183 26.16 -5.84 19.07
N MET A 184 25.43 -6.04 17.97
CA MET A 184 24.39 -7.07 17.90
C MET A 184 24.97 -8.42 17.49
N GLY A 185 24.59 -9.48 18.19
CA GLY A 185 24.92 -10.86 17.81
C GLY A 185 24.34 -11.26 16.45
N LEU A 186 24.96 -12.26 15.80
CA LEU A 186 24.61 -12.72 14.45
C LEU A 186 23.15 -13.20 14.35
N GLY A 187 22.63 -13.89 15.37
CA GLY A 187 21.26 -14.39 15.41
C GLY A 187 20.20 -13.28 15.40
N CYS A 188 20.41 -12.23 16.20
CA CYS A 188 19.50 -11.08 16.22
C CYS A 188 19.56 -10.27 14.91
N ARG A 189 20.76 -10.08 14.35
CA ARG A 189 20.91 -9.42 13.05
C ARG A 189 20.15 -10.18 11.96
N PHE A 190 20.25 -11.50 11.96
CA PHE A 190 19.54 -12.36 11.01
C PHE A 190 18.02 -12.33 11.23
N HIS A 191 17.54 -12.45 12.47
CA HIS A 191 16.11 -12.41 12.77
C HIS A 191 15.48 -11.07 12.38
N ARG A 192 16.12 -9.95 12.75
CA ARG A 192 15.66 -8.60 12.37
C ARG A 192 15.75 -8.38 10.87
N ALA A 193 16.77 -8.93 10.19
CA ALA A 193 16.87 -8.87 8.74
C ALA A 193 15.75 -9.65 8.05
N LEU A 194 15.53 -10.90 8.45
CA LEU A 194 14.46 -11.74 7.94
C LEU A 194 13.09 -11.11 8.15
N TYR A 195 12.79 -10.65 9.37
CA TYR A 195 11.50 -10.04 9.66
C TYR A 195 11.25 -8.80 8.79
N THR A 196 12.28 -7.96 8.61
CA THR A 196 12.18 -6.79 7.71
C THR A 196 11.95 -7.22 6.27
N ALA A 197 12.70 -8.22 5.80
CA ALA A 197 12.59 -8.72 4.43
C ALA A 197 11.21 -9.34 4.16
N VAL A 198 10.70 -10.16 5.07
CA VAL A 198 9.38 -10.80 4.98
C VAL A 198 8.26 -9.77 5.04
N THR A 199 8.35 -8.77 5.93
CA THR A 199 7.34 -7.72 6.03
C THR A 199 7.27 -6.89 4.74
N ASN A 200 8.42 -6.48 4.20
CA ASN A 200 8.47 -5.73 2.95
C ASN A 200 7.94 -6.54 1.75
N LEU A 201 8.26 -7.83 1.71
CA LEU A 201 7.73 -8.76 0.71
C LEU A 201 6.19 -8.83 0.78
N PHE A 202 5.64 -8.98 1.97
CA PHE A 202 4.19 -9.04 2.19
C PHE A 202 3.52 -7.73 1.76
N ILE A 203 4.08 -6.57 2.15
CA ILE A 203 3.57 -5.25 1.74
C ILE A 203 3.52 -5.12 0.21
N PHE A 204 4.57 -5.59 -0.49
CA PHE A 204 4.60 -5.56 -1.96
C PHE A 204 3.51 -6.46 -2.57
N PHE A 205 3.31 -7.67 -2.04
CA PHE A 205 2.24 -8.55 -2.53
C PHE A 205 0.85 -7.95 -2.30
N TRP A 206 0.60 -7.38 -1.12
CA TRP A 206 -0.67 -6.73 -0.82
C TRP A 206 -0.93 -5.52 -1.71
N SER A 207 0.09 -4.71 -2.01
CA SER A 207 -0.07 -3.55 -2.90
C SER A 207 -0.40 -3.99 -4.33
N LEU A 208 0.26 -5.03 -4.84
CA LEU A 208 -0.02 -5.58 -6.16
C LEU A 208 -1.43 -6.18 -6.26
N ALA A 209 -1.84 -6.95 -5.24
CA ALA A 209 -3.17 -7.52 -5.17
C ALA A 209 -4.27 -6.44 -5.11
N PHE A 210 -4.05 -5.39 -4.30
CA PHE A 210 -4.95 -4.26 -4.19
C PHE A 210 -5.07 -3.49 -5.52
N LEU A 211 -3.94 -3.22 -6.18
CA LEU A 211 -3.92 -2.57 -7.49
C LEU A 211 -4.68 -3.39 -8.54
N TRP A 212 -4.47 -4.71 -8.55
CA TRP A 212 -5.16 -5.61 -9.47
C TRP A 212 -6.67 -5.67 -9.20
N GLY A 213 -7.07 -5.68 -7.92
CA GLY A 213 -8.46 -5.57 -7.49
C GLY A 213 -9.12 -4.28 -7.99
N ILE A 214 -8.44 -3.13 -7.87
CA ILE A 214 -8.93 -1.85 -8.40
C ILE A 214 -9.13 -1.91 -9.92
N LEU A 215 -8.18 -2.48 -10.67
CA LEU A 215 -8.30 -2.58 -12.13
C LEU A 215 -9.51 -3.42 -12.55
N ILE A 216 -9.79 -4.52 -11.84
CA ILE A 216 -10.98 -5.35 -12.08
C ILE A 216 -12.25 -4.57 -11.77
N LEU A 217 -12.29 -3.86 -10.64
CA LEU A 217 -13.43 -3.03 -10.27
C LEU A 217 -13.68 -1.94 -11.31
N LEU A 218 -12.66 -1.21 -11.74
CA LEU A 218 -12.78 -0.19 -12.78
C LEU A 218 -13.31 -0.79 -14.08
N LYS A 219 -12.75 -1.92 -14.54
CA LYS A 219 -13.22 -2.63 -15.73
C LYS A 219 -14.69 -3.06 -15.60
N TYR A 220 -15.09 -3.52 -14.42
CA TYR A 220 -16.48 -3.87 -14.12
C TYR A 220 -17.39 -2.63 -14.16
N TYR A 221 -16.99 -1.53 -13.53
CA TYR A 221 -17.74 -0.27 -13.54
C TYR A 221 -17.91 0.31 -14.95
N TRP A 222 -16.86 0.26 -15.78
CA TRP A 222 -16.92 0.74 -17.16
C TRP A 222 -17.87 -0.09 -18.00
N ARG A 223 -17.73 -1.43 -17.96
CA ARG A 223 -18.66 -2.33 -18.64
C ARG A 223 -20.10 -2.10 -18.19
N LYS A 224 -20.31 -1.88 -16.88
CA LYS A 224 -21.65 -1.66 -16.36
C LYS A 224 -22.26 -0.34 -16.84
N ARG A 225 -21.43 0.68 -17.03
CA ARG A 225 -21.86 1.96 -17.61
C ARG A 225 -22.25 1.80 -19.08
N GLU A 226 -21.44 1.09 -19.87
CA GLU A 226 -21.73 0.77 -21.27
C GLU A 226 -23.08 0.03 -21.41
N GLU A 227 -23.31 -1.02 -20.61
CA GLU A 227 -24.58 -1.77 -20.60
C GLU A 227 -25.80 -0.87 -20.29
N GLN A 228 -25.64 0.10 -19.37
CA GLN A 228 -26.72 1.03 -19.02
C GLN A 228 -27.00 2.05 -20.13
N GLU A 229 -25.95 2.53 -20.81
CA GLU A 229 -26.08 3.45 -21.94
C GLU A 229 -26.73 2.76 -23.14
N GLU A 230 -26.31 1.54 -23.48
CA GLU A 230 -26.93 0.74 -24.54
C GLU A 230 -28.42 0.50 -24.26
N ALA A 231 -28.78 0.09 -23.04
CA ALA A 231 -30.18 -0.13 -22.66
C ALA A 231 -31.03 1.15 -22.68
N MET A 232 -30.42 2.31 -22.34
CA MET A 232 -31.06 3.61 -22.46
C MET A 232 -31.35 3.94 -23.93
N TYR A 233 -30.36 3.82 -24.83
CA TYR A 233 -30.55 4.11 -26.25
C TYR A 233 -31.55 3.16 -26.91
N GLU A 234 -31.53 1.87 -26.58
CA GLU A 234 -32.52 0.90 -27.04
C GLU A 234 -33.94 1.32 -26.62
N MET A 235 -34.11 1.77 -25.38
CA MET A 235 -35.39 2.25 -24.87
C MET A 235 -35.85 3.52 -25.58
N VAL A 236 -34.94 4.48 -25.80
CA VAL A 236 -35.22 5.70 -26.57
C VAL A 236 -35.69 5.36 -28.00
N GLN A 237 -35.03 4.43 -28.68
CA GLN A 237 -35.44 3.98 -30.01
C GLN A 237 -36.84 3.34 -30.01
N LYS A 238 -37.15 2.52 -29.01
CA LYS A 238 -38.50 1.92 -28.86
C LYS A 238 -39.57 2.98 -28.64
N ILE A 239 -39.29 4.01 -27.84
CA ILE A 239 -40.19 5.15 -27.63
C ILE A 239 -40.42 5.90 -28.94
N ILE A 240 -39.36 6.25 -29.66
CA ILE A 240 -39.43 6.96 -30.94
C ILE A 240 -40.29 6.18 -31.94
N ALA A 241 -40.05 4.87 -32.07
CA ALA A 241 -40.83 4.02 -32.96
C ALA A 241 -42.32 3.96 -32.58
N ALA A 242 -42.64 3.86 -31.29
CA ALA A 242 -44.03 3.86 -30.81
C ALA A 242 -44.76 5.18 -31.13
N VAL A 243 -44.12 6.33 -30.85
CA VAL A 243 -44.69 7.66 -31.15
C VAL A 243 -44.84 7.85 -32.66
N GLN A 244 -43.84 7.46 -33.44
CA GLN A 244 -43.87 7.59 -34.90
C GLN A 244 -44.96 6.70 -35.53
N ASN A 245 -45.19 5.49 -35.01
CA ASN A 245 -46.24 4.61 -35.50
C ASN A 245 -47.64 5.17 -35.22
N HIS A 246 -47.89 5.67 -34.00
CA HIS A 246 -49.14 6.35 -33.68
C HIS A 246 -49.36 7.59 -34.58
N TYR A 247 -48.30 8.36 -34.85
CA TYR A 247 -48.42 9.48 -35.80
C TYR A 247 -48.85 9.03 -37.22
N LYS A 248 -48.29 7.91 -37.72
CA LYS A 248 -48.69 7.33 -39.01
C LYS A 248 -50.13 6.81 -39.00
N GLU A 249 -50.57 6.21 -37.90
CA GLU A 249 -51.95 5.73 -37.75
C GLU A 249 -52.95 6.90 -37.74
N TRP A 250 -52.60 8.00 -37.08
CA TRP A 250 -53.33 9.26 -37.17
C TRP A 250 -53.37 9.82 -38.61
N GLU A 251 -52.25 9.86 -39.33
CA GLU A 251 -52.19 10.33 -40.73
C GLU A 251 -53.07 9.50 -41.66
N GLN A 252 -53.25 8.21 -41.36
CA GLN A 252 -54.15 7.29 -42.07
C GLN A 252 -55.63 7.39 -41.63
N ASN A 253 -55.98 8.36 -40.78
CA ASN A 253 -57.30 8.54 -40.17
C ASN A 253 -57.78 7.34 -39.32
N LEU A 254 -56.86 6.50 -38.82
CA LEU A 254 -57.19 5.40 -37.90
C LEU A 254 -57.33 5.89 -36.46
N GLU A 255 -56.63 6.96 -36.11
CA GLU A 255 -56.64 7.58 -34.78
C GLU A 255 -57.15 9.02 -34.81
N ARG A 256 -57.71 9.46 -33.67
CA ARG A 256 -58.41 10.74 -33.57
C ARG A 256 -57.51 11.94 -33.29
N TYR A 257 -56.34 11.72 -32.67
CA TYR A 257 -55.47 12.79 -32.18
C TYR A 257 -54.00 12.56 -32.58
N PRO A 258 -53.21 13.62 -32.85
CA PRO A 258 -51.80 13.51 -33.26
C PRO A 258 -50.81 13.41 -32.08
N TYR A 259 -51.27 13.08 -30.87
CA TYR A 259 -50.45 13.04 -29.65
C TYR A 259 -50.74 11.80 -28.81
N VAL A 260 -49.75 11.34 -28.03
CA VAL A 260 -49.84 10.12 -27.21
C VAL A 260 -49.48 10.40 -25.76
N GLY A 261 -50.23 9.85 -24.81
CA GLY A 261 -49.89 9.95 -23.38
C GLY A 261 -48.59 9.21 -23.04
N ILE A 262 -47.70 9.85 -22.27
CA ILE A 262 -46.41 9.25 -21.84
C ILE A 262 -46.65 7.96 -21.03
N LEU A 263 -47.68 7.95 -20.17
CA LEU A 263 -48.02 6.76 -19.39
C LEU A 263 -48.47 5.59 -20.26
N HIS A 264 -49.22 5.88 -21.34
CA HIS A 264 -49.70 4.84 -22.25
C HIS A 264 -48.52 4.17 -22.96
N ILE A 265 -47.57 4.94 -23.48
CA ILE A 265 -46.37 4.38 -24.14
C ILE A 265 -45.53 3.57 -23.16
N ARG A 266 -45.34 4.05 -21.93
CA ARG A 266 -44.62 3.29 -20.90
C ARG A 266 -45.25 1.92 -20.66
N ASP A 267 -46.58 1.89 -20.53
CA ASP A 267 -47.31 0.67 -20.20
C ASP A 267 -47.41 -0.29 -21.39
N THR A 268 -47.32 0.22 -22.62
CA THR A 268 -47.19 -0.59 -23.85
C THR A 268 -45.77 -1.17 -24.02
N LEU A 269 -44.73 -0.39 -23.70
CA LEU A 269 -43.33 -0.80 -23.90
C LEU A 269 -42.77 -1.64 -22.74
N ILE A 270 -43.24 -1.43 -21.51
CA ILE A 270 -42.71 -2.08 -20.30
C ILE A 270 -43.79 -2.93 -19.64
N PRO A 271 -43.68 -4.27 -19.67
CA PRO A 271 -44.64 -5.13 -18.98
C PRO A 271 -44.58 -4.92 -17.46
N PRO A 272 -45.68 -5.18 -16.74
CA PRO A 272 -45.78 -4.88 -15.30
C PRO A 272 -44.71 -5.56 -14.45
N GLN A 273 -44.22 -6.73 -14.87
CA GLN A 273 -43.17 -7.50 -14.18
C GLN A 273 -41.81 -6.80 -14.19
N GLU A 274 -41.47 -6.06 -15.25
CA GLU A 274 -40.16 -5.42 -15.42
C GLU A 274 -40.15 -3.96 -14.98
N ARG A 275 -41.31 -3.41 -14.62
CA ARG A 275 -41.49 -1.98 -14.32
C ARG A 275 -40.54 -1.46 -13.25
N ARG A 276 -40.23 -2.24 -12.21
CA ARG A 276 -39.27 -1.82 -11.16
C ARG A 276 -37.83 -1.75 -11.67
N LYS A 277 -37.41 -2.71 -12.50
CA LYS A 277 -36.05 -2.81 -13.03
C LYS A 277 -35.77 -1.75 -14.10
N MET A 278 -36.77 -1.49 -14.95
CA MET A 278 -36.64 -0.57 -16.09
C MET A 278 -36.91 0.89 -15.73
N LYS A 279 -37.55 1.17 -14.58
CA LYS A 279 -37.84 2.54 -14.12
C LYS A 279 -36.67 3.53 -14.23
N PRO A 280 -35.45 3.25 -13.71
CA PRO A 280 -34.34 4.21 -13.81
C PRO A 280 -33.89 4.44 -15.26
N ILE A 281 -33.99 3.43 -16.12
CA ILE A 281 -33.65 3.55 -17.55
C ILE A 281 -34.72 4.40 -18.24
N TRP A 282 -36.00 4.18 -17.93
CA TRP A 282 -37.13 4.95 -18.45
C TRP A 282 -37.05 6.43 -18.09
N ASP A 283 -36.81 6.75 -16.81
CA ASP A 283 -36.71 8.14 -16.35
C ASP A 283 -35.55 8.85 -17.07
N ARG A 284 -34.38 8.20 -17.16
CA ARG A 284 -33.22 8.73 -17.91
C ARG A 284 -33.47 8.87 -19.41
N ALA A 285 -34.19 7.93 -20.02
CA ALA A 285 -34.55 7.97 -21.43
C ALA A 285 -35.54 9.11 -21.74
N LYS A 286 -36.53 9.33 -20.86
CA LYS A 286 -37.49 10.45 -20.94
C LYS A 286 -36.77 11.79 -20.86
N ASP A 287 -35.82 11.93 -19.92
CA ASP A 287 -35.05 13.16 -19.76
C ASP A 287 -34.10 13.40 -20.95
N PHE A 288 -33.51 12.34 -21.51
CA PHE A 288 -32.71 12.40 -22.74
C PHE A 288 -33.54 12.85 -23.94
N LEU A 289 -34.75 12.30 -24.12
CA LEU A 289 -35.66 12.71 -25.19
C LEU A 289 -36.04 14.19 -25.07
N ALA A 290 -36.41 14.66 -23.88
CA ALA A 290 -36.81 16.05 -23.67
C ALA A 290 -35.68 17.06 -23.90
N SER A 291 -34.42 16.67 -23.68
CA SER A 291 -33.25 17.56 -23.78
C SER A 291 -32.53 17.48 -25.12
N ASN A 292 -32.49 16.31 -25.76
CA ASN A 292 -31.60 16.04 -26.89
C ASN A 292 -32.33 15.63 -28.18
N GLU A 293 -33.61 15.21 -28.11
CA GLU A 293 -34.36 14.73 -29.27
C GLU A 293 -35.41 15.74 -29.72
N SER A 294 -35.14 16.44 -30.83
CA SER A 294 -36.02 17.51 -31.33
C SER A 294 -37.28 17.02 -32.05
N ARG A 295 -37.33 15.73 -32.44
CA ARG A 295 -38.44 15.14 -33.21
C ARG A 295 -39.70 14.89 -32.40
N ILE A 296 -39.55 14.86 -31.08
CA ILE A 296 -40.64 14.57 -30.14
C ILE A 296 -40.73 15.73 -29.16
N GLN A 297 -41.88 16.40 -29.13
CA GLN A 297 -42.15 17.45 -28.17
C GLN A 297 -42.96 16.90 -27.00
N THR A 298 -42.56 17.24 -25.78
CA THR A 298 -43.33 16.95 -24.57
C THR A 298 -44.23 18.13 -24.27
N GLU A 299 -45.55 17.91 -24.31
CA GLU A 299 -46.58 18.92 -24.06
C GLU A 299 -47.46 18.49 -22.88
N LEU A 300 -48.05 19.45 -22.17
CA LEU A 300 -49.09 19.18 -21.17
C LEU A 300 -50.44 19.39 -21.84
N HIS A 301 -51.26 18.34 -21.91
CA HIS A 301 -52.58 18.40 -22.53
C HIS A 301 -53.66 17.96 -21.55
N ARG A 302 -54.80 18.66 -21.56
CA ARG A 302 -55.93 18.32 -20.69
C ARG A 302 -56.81 17.28 -21.35
N VAL A 303 -56.64 16.02 -20.97
CA VAL A 303 -57.39 14.88 -21.50
C VAL A 303 -58.43 14.46 -20.45
N ALA A 304 -59.71 14.41 -20.84
CA ALA A 304 -60.82 14.04 -19.95
C ALA A 304 -60.92 14.85 -18.63
N GLY A 305 -60.42 16.09 -18.62
CA GLY A 305 -60.46 16.98 -17.46
C GLY A 305 -59.22 16.97 -16.58
N GLU A 306 -58.27 16.04 -16.80
CA GLU A 306 -56.98 15.95 -16.11
C GLU A 306 -55.83 16.41 -17.00
N ASP A 307 -54.81 17.04 -16.41
CA ASP A 307 -53.61 17.46 -17.12
C ASP A 307 -52.65 16.27 -17.25
N MET A 308 -52.42 15.82 -18.48
CA MET A 308 -51.56 14.68 -18.80
C MET A 308 -50.38 15.12 -19.66
N LEU A 309 -49.20 14.61 -19.35
CA LEU A 309 -48.04 14.78 -20.22
C LEU A 309 -48.18 13.89 -21.46
N VAL A 310 -48.07 14.51 -22.62
CA VAL A 310 -48.20 13.87 -23.92
C VAL A 310 -46.95 14.10 -24.76
N TRP A 311 -46.67 13.16 -25.66
CA TRP A 311 -45.67 13.29 -26.70
C TRP A 311 -46.32 13.54 -28.04
N ARG A 312 -45.77 14.52 -28.78
CA ARG A 312 -46.19 14.90 -30.11
C ARG A 312 -45.02 14.77 -31.08
N TRP A 313 -45.27 14.19 -32.25
CA TRP A 313 -44.31 14.14 -33.34
C TRP A 313 -44.26 15.49 -34.07
N THR A 314 -43.08 16.10 -34.19
CA THR A 314 -42.91 17.45 -34.76
C THR A 314 -42.36 17.45 -36.17
N GLN A 315 -41.77 16.35 -36.64
CA GLN A 315 -41.24 16.30 -38.01
C GLN A 315 -42.36 16.10 -39.03
N PRO A 316 -42.49 16.99 -40.03
CA PRO A 316 -43.45 16.82 -41.10
C PRO A 316 -43.10 15.57 -41.93
N SER A 317 -44.13 14.83 -42.35
CA SER A 317 -43.99 13.83 -43.41
C SER A 317 -43.72 14.56 -44.74
N TYR A 318 -42.96 13.94 -45.63
CA TYR A 318 -42.65 14.42 -47.00
C TYR A 318 -43.90 14.74 -47.86
N LEU A 319 -45.11 14.42 -47.37
CA LEU A 319 -46.39 14.76 -47.99
C LEU A 319 -46.84 16.20 -47.72
N SER A 320 -46.26 16.90 -46.75
CA SER A 320 -46.66 18.27 -46.39
C SER A 320 -45.94 19.36 -47.21
N ASP A 321 -45.01 19.01 -48.10
CA ASP A 321 -44.21 19.96 -48.91
C ASP A 321 -44.82 20.29 -50.29
N SER A 322 -46.00 19.74 -50.63
CA SER A 322 -46.60 19.88 -51.97
C SER A 322 -47.76 20.87 -52.09
N ASP A 323 -48.05 21.68 -51.07
CA ASP A 323 -49.10 22.71 -51.12
C ASP A 323 -48.53 24.11 -50.88
N HIS A 324 -47.71 24.59 -51.81
CA HIS A 324 -47.46 26.03 -52.01
C HIS A 324 -47.38 26.39 -53.49
#